data_AF-A0A8T6Y7J3-F1
#
_entry.id   AF-A0A8T6Y7J3-F1
#
_cell.length_a   1.000
_cell.length_b   1.000
_cell.length_c   1.000
_cell.angle_alpha   90.00
_cell.angle_beta   90.00
_cell.angle_gamma   90.00
#
_symmetry.space_group_name_H-M   'P 1'
#
loop_
_entity.id
_entity.type
_entity.pdbx_description
1 polymer ?
#
loop_
_entity_poly.entity_id
_entity_poly.type
_entity_poly.pdbx_seq_one_letter_code
_entity_poly.pdbx_strand_id
1 'polypeptide(L)'
;MSKNMVFLLLVITLLLYTPILTSARPEYAVRESRNCPYCHTRDGPPQLNEIGVYYGSHNHSFEGYVPSPKVTPTPVPTKEIEIGVHMNTWDVGIRALATILIMLVVIYAIRL
;
A
#
# COMPACT_ATOMS: atom_id res chain seq x y z
N MET A 1 -18.34 28.57 13.64
CA MET A 1 -16.88 28.46 13.43
C MET A 1 -16.31 29.87 13.37
N SER A 2 -15.17 30.17 14.00
CA SER A 2 -14.48 31.44 13.68
C SER A 2 -13.76 31.33 12.33
N LYS A 3 -13.51 32.44 11.63
CA LYS A 3 -12.76 32.44 10.34
C LYS A 3 -11.42 31.70 10.44
N ASN A 4 -10.72 31.85 11.56
CA ASN A 4 -9.44 31.18 11.84
C ASN A 4 -9.60 29.65 11.96
N MET A 5 -10.73 29.19 12.50
CA MET A 5 -11.04 27.77 12.68
C MET A 5 -11.39 27.09 11.33
N VAL A 6 -12.02 27.82 10.41
CA VAL A 6 -12.25 27.32 9.03
C VAL A 6 -10.93 27.19 8.27
N PHE A 7 -10.08 28.21 8.36
CA PHE A 7 -8.76 28.20 7.72
C PHE A 7 -7.91 27.03 8.25
N LEU A 8 -7.89 26.81 9.56
CA LEU A 8 -7.17 25.72 10.20
C LEU A 8 -7.68 24.35 9.73
N LEU A 9 -9.00 24.17 9.60
CA LEU A 9 -9.57 22.92 9.09
C LEU A 9 -9.19 22.64 7.63
N LEU A 10 -9.20 23.64 6.76
CA LEU A 10 -8.77 23.48 5.36
C LEU A 10 -7.30 23.06 5.26
N VAL A 11 -6.43 23.67 6.08
CA VAL A 11 -5.00 23.33 6.12
C VAL A 11 -4.80 21.89 6.62
N ILE A 12 -5.49 21.47 7.69
CA ILE A 12 -5.41 20.11 8.23
C ILE A 12 -5.91 19.09 7.20
N THR A 13 -7.04 19.36 6.54
CA THR A 13 -7.55 18.49 5.48
C THR A 13 -6.51 18.33 4.37
N LEU A 14 -5.92 19.42 3.88
CA LEU A 14 -4.90 19.37 2.83
C LEU A 14 -3.67 18.54 3.25
N LEU A 15 -3.20 18.69 4.49
CA LEU A 15 -2.10 17.92 5.07
C LEU A 15 -2.41 16.41 5.12
N LEU A 16 -3.64 16.03 5.43
CA LEU A 16 -4.07 14.63 5.48
C LEU A 16 -4.12 13.95 4.10
N TYR A 17 -4.13 14.71 2.99
CA TYR A 17 -4.06 14.16 1.63
C TYR A 17 -2.62 13.99 1.09
N THR A 18 -1.60 14.50 1.80
CA THR A 18 -0.18 14.39 1.37
C THR A 18 0.39 12.95 1.24
N PRO A 19 0.02 11.94 2.06
CA PRO A 19 0.66 10.62 1.98
C PRO A 19 0.30 9.83 0.71
N ILE A 20 -0.68 10.30 -0.08
CA ILE A 20 -1.04 9.72 -1.39
C ILE A 20 0.12 9.85 -2.39
N LEU A 21 0.97 10.87 -2.23
CA LEU A 21 2.08 11.14 -3.13
C LEU A 21 3.34 10.33 -2.78
N THR A 22 3.36 9.66 -1.63
CA THR A 22 4.55 8.97 -1.11
C THR A 22 4.25 7.51 -0.79
N SER A 23 3.65 6.74 -1.71
CA SER A 23 3.79 5.28 -1.64
C SER A 23 5.23 4.95 -2.03
N ALA A 24 6.14 4.94 -1.06
CA ALA A 24 7.52 4.52 -1.28
C ALA A 24 7.52 3.01 -1.58
N ARG A 25 7.28 2.66 -2.84
CA ARG A 25 7.53 1.30 -3.31
C ARG A 25 9.04 1.10 -3.32
N PRO A 26 9.56 -0.01 -2.75
CA PRO A 26 10.98 -0.33 -2.85
C PRO A 26 11.42 -0.30 -4.31
N GLU A 27 12.61 0.22 -4.60
CA GLU A 27 13.13 0.35 -5.97
C GLU A 27 13.02 -0.97 -6.76
N TYR A 28 13.30 -2.10 -6.12
CA TYR A 28 13.17 -3.43 -6.70
C TYR A 28 11.72 -3.83 -7.03
N ALA A 29 10.74 -3.44 -6.22
CA ALA A 29 9.32 -3.72 -6.52
C ALA A 29 8.85 -2.94 -7.76
N VAL A 30 9.39 -1.73 -7.97
CA VAL A 30 9.13 -0.92 -9.16
C VAL A 30 9.82 -1.53 -10.38
N ARG A 31 11.12 -1.83 -10.27
CA ARG A 31 11.92 -2.40 -11.35
C ARG A 31 11.32 -3.71 -11.88
N GLU A 32 10.98 -4.61 -10.97
CA GLU A 32 10.49 -5.94 -11.32
C GLU A 32 8.98 -5.98 -11.59
N SER A 33 8.26 -4.89 -11.30
CA SER A 33 6.79 -4.85 -11.35
C SER A 33 6.14 -5.99 -10.53
N ARG A 34 6.71 -6.30 -9.36
CA ARG A 34 6.24 -7.35 -8.43
C ARG A 34 5.94 -6.77 -7.05
N ASN A 35 4.88 -7.27 -6.42
CA ASN A 35 4.54 -6.87 -5.05
C ASN A 35 5.47 -7.53 -4.03
N CYS A 36 5.63 -6.93 -2.84
CA CYS A 36 6.51 -7.44 -1.77
C CYS A 36 6.35 -8.94 -1.46
N PRO A 37 5.13 -9.54 -1.42
CA PRO A 37 4.98 -10.98 -1.16
C PRO A 37 5.58 -11.90 -2.22
N TYR A 38 5.99 -11.36 -3.37
CA TYR A 38 6.65 -12.12 -4.41
C TYR A 38 8.06 -12.56 -3.96
N CYS A 39 8.82 -11.68 -3.30
CA CYS A 39 10.15 -11.99 -2.78
C CYS A 39 10.19 -12.17 -1.26
N HIS A 40 9.17 -11.72 -0.54
CA HIS A 40 9.08 -11.81 0.92
C HIS A 40 8.00 -12.79 1.38
N THR A 41 8.23 -13.40 2.55
CA THR A 41 7.18 -14.11 3.28
C THR A 41 6.20 -13.12 3.91
N ARG A 42 4.96 -13.55 4.15
CA ARG A 42 3.93 -12.72 4.80
C ARG A 42 4.06 -12.71 6.34
N ASP A 43 4.86 -13.63 6.88
CA ASP A 43 4.94 -13.90 8.31
C ASP A 43 6.26 -13.40 8.90
N GLY A 44 6.16 -12.57 9.95
CA GLY A 44 7.28 -12.11 10.75
C GLY A 44 8.06 -10.90 10.17
N PRO A 45 9.26 -10.61 10.70
CA PRO A 45 10.15 -9.59 10.13
C PRO A 45 10.45 -9.92 8.65
N PRO A 46 10.84 -8.93 7.81
CA PRO A 46 10.96 -9.09 6.36
C PRO A 46 11.98 -10.17 6.00
N GLN A 47 11.49 -11.40 5.87
CA GLN A 47 12.24 -12.58 5.48
C GLN A 47 12.01 -12.83 4.00
N LEU A 48 13.07 -13.23 3.31
CA LEU A 48 12.98 -13.60 1.89
C LEU A 48 12.42 -15.01 1.78
N ASN A 49 11.53 -15.21 0.82
CA ASN A 49 11.13 -16.55 0.39
C ASN A 49 12.19 -17.13 -0.57
N GLU A 50 11.98 -18.35 -1.07
CA GLU A 50 12.92 -19.01 -1.99
C GLU A 50 13.24 -18.14 -3.23
N ILE A 51 12.23 -17.47 -3.79
CA ILE A 51 12.37 -16.58 -4.95
C ILE A 51 13.24 -15.37 -4.58
N GLY A 52 12.97 -14.74 -3.43
CA GLY A 52 13.72 -13.59 -2.95
C GLY A 52 15.19 -13.92 -2.64
N VAL A 53 15.45 -15.10 -2.09
CA VAL A 53 16.82 -15.60 -1.83
C VAL A 53 17.56 -15.84 -3.14
N TYR A 54 16.91 -16.47 -4.12
CA TYR A 54 17.51 -16.65 -5.45
C TYR A 54 17.85 -15.31 -6.09
N TYR A 55 16.88 -14.39 -6.13
CA TYR A 55 17.07 -13.06 -6.71
C TYR A 55 18.23 -12.29 -6.06
N GLY A 56 18.34 -12.29 -4.73
CA GLY A 56 19.45 -11.65 -4.01
C GLY A 56 20.81 -12.31 -4.25
N SER A 57 20.84 -13.62 -4.53
CA SER A 57 22.08 -14.37 -4.80
C SER A 57 22.47 -14.41 -6.29
N HIS A 58 21.58 -14.02 -7.21
CA HIS A 58 21.77 -14.10 -8.65
C HIS A 58 21.69 -12.71 -9.30
N ASN A 59 22.50 -11.77 -8.80
CA ASN A 59 22.63 -10.41 -9.34
C ASN A 59 21.31 -9.66 -9.52
N HIS A 60 20.32 -9.90 -8.64
CA HIS A 60 18.99 -9.30 -8.75
C HIS A 60 18.32 -9.63 -10.10
N SER A 61 18.40 -10.90 -10.51
CA SER A 61 17.76 -11.43 -11.71
C SER A 61 16.93 -12.68 -11.38
N PHE A 62 15.82 -12.85 -12.12
CA PHE A 62 15.02 -14.08 -12.11
C PHE A 62 15.43 -15.06 -13.21
N GLU A 63 16.42 -14.72 -14.02
CA GLU A 63 16.90 -15.54 -15.13
C GLU A 63 17.40 -16.90 -14.62
N GLY A 64 16.91 -17.98 -15.20
CA GLY A 64 17.29 -19.34 -14.81
C GLY A 64 16.65 -19.84 -13.51
N TYR A 65 15.80 -19.04 -12.85
CA TYR A 65 15.07 -19.51 -11.67
C TYR A 65 14.05 -20.58 -12.07
N VAL A 66 14.21 -21.77 -11.50
CA VAL A 66 13.24 -22.86 -11.58
C VAL A 66 12.67 -23.05 -10.17
N PRO A 67 11.36 -22.87 -9.96
CA PRO A 67 10.74 -23.12 -8.67
C PRO A 67 11.00 -24.58 -8.26
N SER A 68 11.48 -24.79 -7.03
CA SER A 68 11.58 -26.14 -6.49
C SER A 68 10.20 -26.82 -6.56
N PRO A 69 10.11 -28.08 -7.03
CA PRO A 69 8.86 -28.83 -6.98
C PRO A 69 8.43 -28.93 -5.52
N LYS A 70 7.42 -28.15 -5.12
CA LYS A 70 6.93 -28.18 -3.74
C LYS A 70 6.35 -29.56 -3.48
N VAL A 71 6.93 -30.29 -2.53
CA VAL A 71 6.40 -31.59 -2.05
C VAL A 71 5.09 -31.42 -1.25
N THR A 72 4.63 -30.19 -1.06
CA THR A 72 3.30 -29.88 -0.53
C THR A 72 2.53 -29.09 -1.57
N PRO A 73 1.38 -29.59 -2.07
CA PRO A 73 0.59 -28.84 -3.04
C PRO A 73 0.22 -27.49 -2.42
N THR A 74 0.76 -26.42 -2.99
CA THR A 74 0.24 -25.09 -2.73
C THR A 74 -1.18 -25.08 -3.30
N PRO A 75 -2.23 -24.85 -2.51
CA PRO A 75 -3.59 -24.86 -3.02
C PRO A 75 -3.66 -23.86 -4.16
N VAL A 76 -3.95 -24.36 -5.36
CA VAL A 76 -4.18 -23.53 -6.54
C VAL A 76 -5.37 -22.63 -6.20
N PRO A 77 -5.24 -21.30 -6.23
CA PRO A 77 -6.36 -20.42 -5.98
C PRO A 77 -7.41 -20.68 -7.06
N THR A 78 -8.54 -21.27 -6.69
CA THR A 78 -9.65 -21.62 -7.59
C THR A 78 -10.39 -20.39 -8.13
N LYS A 79 -9.99 -19.19 -7.70
CA LYS A 79 -10.49 -17.91 -8.18
C LYS A 79 -9.31 -16.98 -8.38
N GLU A 80 -9.22 -16.37 -9.55
CA GLU A 80 -8.34 -15.22 -9.77
C GLU A 80 -8.80 -14.12 -8.80
N ILE A 81 -8.01 -13.92 -7.74
CA ILE A 81 -8.26 -12.84 -6.80
C ILE A 81 -7.75 -11.61 -7.52
N GLU A 82 -8.64 -10.74 -7.98
CA GLU A 82 -8.27 -9.39 -8.39
C GLU A 82 -7.40 -8.83 -7.26
N ILE A 83 -6.11 -8.62 -7.55
CA ILE A 83 -5.17 -8.04 -6.61
C ILE A 83 -5.55 -6.56 -6.55
N GLY A 84 -6.62 -6.27 -5.81
CA GLY A 84 -7.01 -4.92 -5.46
C GLY A 84 -5.81 -4.24 -4.84
N VAL A 85 -5.62 -2.96 -5.17
CA VAL A 85 -4.59 -2.12 -4.55
C VAL A 85 -4.79 -2.20 -3.04
N HIS A 86 -3.95 -2.96 -2.34
CA HIS A 86 -4.03 -3.12 -0.90
C HIS A 86 -3.58 -1.80 -0.28
N MET A 87 -4.54 -0.92 -0.02
CA MET A 87 -4.35 0.28 0.79
C MET A 87 -4.07 -0.17 2.23
N ASN A 88 -3.07 0.43 2.87
CA ASN A 88 -2.79 0.10 4.26
C ASN A 88 -3.96 0.59 5.14
N THR A 89 -4.14 0.00 6.32
CA THR A 89 -5.25 0.36 7.23
C THR A 89 -5.20 1.82 7.68
N TRP A 90 -4.01 2.42 7.72
CA TRP A 90 -3.80 3.84 8.04
C TRP A 90 -4.31 4.76 6.94
N ASP A 91 -4.12 4.41 5.66
CA ASP A 91 -4.57 5.17 4.49
C ASP A 91 -6.10 5.24 4.47
N VAL A 92 -6.78 4.13 4.81
CA VAL A 92 -8.24 4.08 4.88
C VAL A 92 -8.75 4.99 6.00
N GLY A 93 -8.14 4.91 7.18
CA GLY A 93 -8.51 5.75 8.33
C GLY A 93 -8.33 7.24 8.07
N ILE A 94 -7.19 7.63 7.48
CA ILE A 94 -6.88 9.03 7.15
C ILE A 94 -7.85 9.56 6.09
N ARG A 95 -8.17 8.76 5.06
CA ARG A 95 -9.16 9.14 4.03
C ARG A 95 -10.55 9.35 4.62
N ALA A 96 -11.00 8.45 5.49
CA ALA A 96 -12.31 8.58 6.15
C ALA A 96 -12.37 9.83 7.05
N LEU A 97 -11.30 10.13 7.79
CA LEU A 97 -11.23 11.36 8.58
C LEU A 97 -11.27 12.60 7.68
N ALA A 98 -10.49 12.62 6.60
CA ALA A 98 -10.43 13.76 5.69
C ALA A 98 -11.79 14.03 5.01
N THR A 99 -12.53 12.99 4.60
CA THR A 99 -13.88 13.17 4.02
C THR A 99 -14.88 13.72 5.03
N ILE A 100 -14.83 13.28 6.28
CA ILE A 100 -15.68 13.82 7.36
C ILE A 100 -15.39 15.31 7.56
N LEU A 101 -14.11 15.70 7.63
CA LEU A 101 -13.72 17.10 7.81
C LEU A 101 -14.19 17.98 6.64
N ILE A 102 -14.08 17.50 5.40
CA ILE A 102 -14.62 18.20 4.22
C ILE A 102 -16.13 18.38 4.33
N MET A 103 -16.88 17.33 4.68
CA MET A 103 -18.33 17.43 4.84
C MET A 103 -18.73 18.45 5.90
N LEU A 104 -18.03 18.50 7.04
CA LEU A 104 -18.28 19.49 8.08
C LEU A 104 -18.01 20.93 7.61
N VAL A 105 -16.96 21.14 6.82
CA VAL A 105 -16.66 22.45 6.21
C VAL A 105 -17.76 22.87 5.22
N VAL A 106 -18.22 21.94 4.36
CA VAL A 106 -19.30 22.20 3.40
C VAL A 106 -20.61 22.54 4.11
N ILE A 107 -21.01 21.75 5.10
CA ILE A 107 -22.23 21.99 5.90
C ILE A 107 -22.13 23.37 6.58
N TYR A 108 -20.98 23.70 7.15
CA TYR A 108 -20.78 25.00 7.78
C TYR A 108 -20.90 26.16 6.78
N ALA A 109 -20.30 26.04 5.58
CA ALA A 109 -20.37 27.06 4.55
C ALA A 109 -21.80 27.30 4.02
N ILE A 110 -22.62 26.24 3.91
CA ILE A 110 -24.05 26.36 3.52
C ILE A 110 -24.89 27.02 4.62
N ARG A 111 -24.47 26.89 5.89
CA ARG A 111 -25.18 27.43 7.06
C ARG A 111 -24.78 28.87 7.43
N LEU A 112 -23.77 29.43 6.75
CA LEU A 112 -23.29 30.80 6.94
C LEU A 112 -24.07 31.77 6.03
#